data_AF-A0A535L482-F1
#
_entry.id   AF-A0A535L482-F1
#
_cell.length_a   1.000
_cell.length_b   1.000
_cell.length_c   1.000
_cell.angle_alpha   90.00
_cell.angle_beta   90.00
_cell.angle_gamma   90.00
#
_symmetry.space_group_name_H-M   'P 1'
#
loop_
_entity.id
_entity.type
_entity.pdbx_description
1 polymer ?
#
loop_
_entity_poly.entity_id
_entity_poly.type
_entity_poly.pdbx_seq_one_letter_code
_entity_poly.pdbx_strand_id
1 'polypeptide(L)'
;MKHSRSYANVIRRWYRPVERECLECHRTLREAVAVSRRTVITLQGVIKLNHAGYRCPDPQCSGHHRTYRSVEADALALPHFTYGLDIVLLVGQNSVPL
;
A
#
# COMPACT_ATOMS: atom_id res chain seq x y z
N MET A 1 28.55 5.15 7.46
CA MET A 1 27.42 5.33 8.41
C MET A 1 26.21 5.81 7.61
N LYS A 2 25.10 5.06 7.57
CA LYS A 2 23.93 5.40 6.74
C LYS A 2 23.16 6.49 7.49
N HIS A 3 23.22 7.75 7.03
CA HIS A 3 22.40 8.81 7.63
C HIS A 3 20.93 8.46 7.42
N SER A 4 20.17 8.31 8.51
CA SER A 4 18.73 8.18 8.41
C SER A 4 18.17 9.51 7.92
N ARG A 5 17.54 9.50 6.74
CA ARG A 5 16.81 10.68 6.25
C ARG A 5 15.71 11.04 7.25
N SER A 6 15.79 12.24 7.80
CA SER A 6 14.73 12.83 8.62
C SER A 6 13.83 13.67 7.72
N TYR A 7 12.51 13.52 7.89
CA TYR A 7 11.52 14.30 7.16
C TYR A 7 10.67 15.05 8.17
N ALA A 8 10.44 16.35 7.95
CA ALA A 8 9.73 17.20 8.90
C ALA A 8 8.27 16.80 9.10
N ASN A 9 7.59 16.37 8.03
CA ASN A 9 6.17 15.99 8.03
C ASN A 9 6.00 14.54 7.61
N VAL A 10 6.02 13.63 8.59
CA VAL A 10 5.80 12.19 8.38
C VAL A 10 4.46 11.76 8.95
N ILE A 11 3.56 11.30 8.10
CA ILE A 11 2.28 10.72 8.50
C ILE A 11 2.38 9.21 8.40
N ARG A 12 2.09 8.49 9.48
CA ARG A 12 2.00 7.03 9.46
C ARG A 12 0.58 6.62 9.10
N ARG A 13 0.43 5.76 8.09
CA ARG A 13 -0.88 5.28 7.64
C ARG A 13 -0.91 3.76 7.55
N TRP A 14 -2.06 3.19 7.89
CA TRP A 14 -2.35 1.76 7.75
C TRP A 14 -3.41 1.57 6.68
N TYR A 15 -3.09 0.71 5.73
CA TYR A 15 -3.95 0.43 4.60
C TYR A 15 -4.39 -1.03 4.63
N ARG A 16 -5.71 -1.19 4.53
CA ARG A 16 -6.42 -2.47 4.58
C ARG A 16 -7.27 -2.59 3.30
N PRO A 17 -7.59 -3.82 2.85
CA PRO A 17 -8.57 -4.00 1.77
C PRO A 17 -9.93 -3.41 2.15
N VAL A 18 -10.71 -3.07 1.13
CA VAL A 18 -12.10 -2.62 1.31
C VAL A 18 -12.98 -3.80 1.72
N GLU A 19 -12.69 -4.98 1.20
CA GLU A 19 -13.35 -6.23 1.54
C GLU A 19 -13.09 -6.56 3.01
N ARG A 20 -14.17 -6.80 3.75
CA ARG A 20 -14.13 -7.23 5.16
C ARG A 20 -14.36 -8.74 5.32
N GLU A 21 -14.94 -9.36 4.30
CA GLU A 21 -15.37 -10.75 4.30
C GLU A 21 -14.81 -11.49 3.10
N CYS A 22 -14.62 -12.80 3.25
CA CYS A 22 -14.22 -13.67 2.16
C CYS A 22 -15.33 -13.72 1.10
N LEU A 23 -14.98 -13.52 -0.17
CA LEU A 23 -15.93 -13.59 -1.28
C LEU A 23 -16.48 -15.00 -1.55
N GLU A 24 -15.87 -16.03 -0.94
CA GLU A 24 -16.27 -17.44 -1.13
C GLU A 24 -17.14 -17.96 0.02
N CYS A 25 -16.78 -17.66 1.28
CA CYS A 25 -17.46 -18.22 2.46
C CYS A 25 -17.98 -17.18 3.46
N HIS A 26 -17.86 -15.89 3.14
CA HIS A 26 -18.35 -14.75 3.93
C HIS A 26 -17.80 -14.60 5.36
N ARG A 27 -16.81 -15.42 5.76
CA ARG A 27 -16.12 -15.21 7.05
C ARG A 27 -15.31 -13.93 7.02
N THR A 28 -15.25 -13.25 8.16
CA THR A 28 -14.44 -12.05 8.34
C THR A 28 -12.97 -12.33 8.04
N LEU A 29 -12.39 -11.53 7.15
CA LEU A 29 -10.99 -11.62 6.78
C LEU A 29 -10.09 -11.25 7.96
N ARG A 30 -8.91 -11.87 8.02
CA ARG A 30 -7.90 -11.59 9.05
C ARG A 30 -6.60 -11.11 8.41
N GLU A 31 -5.91 -10.19 9.08
CA GLU A 31 -4.57 -9.78 8.69
C GLU A 31 -3.66 -11.01 8.74
N ALA A 32 -2.97 -11.29 7.63
CA ALA A 32 -2.19 -12.50 7.46
C ALA A 32 -0.73 -12.20 7.10
N VAL A 33 -0.46 -11.14 6.34
CA VAL A 33 0.88 -10.84 5.83
C VAL A 33 1.11 -9.32 5.80
N ALA A 34 2.35 -8.89 6.02
CA ALA A 34 2.76 -7.53 5.66
C ALA A 34 3.08 -7.49 4.17
N VAL A 35 2.24 -6.84 3.36
CA VAL A 35 2.45 -6.71 1.90
C VAL A 35 3.57 -5.73 1.61
N SER A 36 3.57 -4.58 2.29
CA SER A 36 4.65 -3.61 2.19
C SER A 36 4.74 -2.73 3.44
N ARG A 37 5.97 -2.42 3.86
CA ARG A 37 6.26 -1.43 4.90
C ARG A 37 7.36 -0.52 4.39
N ARG A 38 7.00 0.68 3.94
CA ARG A 38 7.95 1.59 3.28
C ARG A 38 7.59 3.06 3.49
N THR A 39 8.53 3.92 3.13
CA THR A 39 8.31 5.36 3.05
C THR A 39 7.94 5.73 1.62
N VAL A 40 6.87 6.49 1.45
CA VAL A 40 6.45 7.09 0.17
C VAL A 40 6.46 8.60 0.32
N ILE A 41 7.15 9.29 -0.59
CA ILE A 41 7.20 10.75 -0.66
C ILE A 41 6.15 11.19 -1.67
N THR A 42 5.16 11.97 -1.24
CA THR A 42 4.12 12.56 -2.10
C THR A 42 4.26 14.08 -2.10
N LEU A 43 3.51 14.76 -2.97
CA LEU A 43 3.45 16.22 -3.03
C LEU A 43 2.88 16.84 -1.75
N GLN A 44 2.05 16.10 -1.00
CA GLN A 44 1.43 16.56 0.25
C GLN A 44 2.24 16.20 1.49
N GLY A 45 3.32 15.42 1.35
CA GLY A 45 4.20 15.06 2.46
C GLY A 45 4.68 13.62 2.41
N VAL A 46 5.30 13.18 3.51
CA VAL A 46 5.91 11.85 3.58
C VAL A 46 4.99 10.89 4.31
N ILE A 47 4.69 9.76 3.68
CA ILE A 47 3.85 8.70 4.24
C ILE A 47 4.74 7.53 4.68
N LYS A 48 4.66 7.14 5.95
CA LYS A 48 5.09 5.80 6.39
C LYS A 48 3.95 4.82 6.17
N LEU A 49 4.00 4.13 5.04
CA LEU A 49 3.04 3.15 4.56
C LEU A 49 3.16 1.84 5.35
N ASN A 50 2.06 1.40 5.97
CA ASN A 50 1.89 0.04 6.46
C ASN A 50 0.76 -0.61 5.66
N HIS A 51 1.10 -1.46 4.69
CA HIS A 51 0.15 -2.14 3.83
C HIS A 51 0.02 -3.60 4.26
N ALA A 52 -1.13 -3.95 4.82
CA ALA A 52 -1.42 -5.27 5.32
C ALA A 52 -2.26 -6.07 4.32
N GLY A 53 -1.91 -7.34 4.15
CA GLY A 53 -2.64 -8.30 3.32
C GLY A 53 -3.52 -9.17 4.21
N TYR A 54 -4.77 -9.33 3.81
CA TYR A 54 -5.76 -10.09 4.56
C TYR A 54 -6.13 -11.37 3.82
N ARG A 55 -6.48 -12.42 4.56
CA ARG A 55 -6.90 -13.72 4.01
C ARG A 55 -8.10 -14.28 4.75
N CYS A 56 -8.78 -15.23 4.11
CA CYS A 56 -9.80 -16.02 4.78
C CYS A 56 -9.13 -16.89 5.87
N PRO A 57 -9.64 -16.89 7.12
CA PRO A 57 -9.04 -17.67 8.19
C PRO A 57 -9.31 -19.18 8.07
N ASP A 58 -10.22 -19.60 7.19
CA ASP A 58 -10.58 -21.00 7.01
C ASP A 58 -9.63 -21.72 6.04
N PRO A 59 -8.84 -22.73 6.49
CA PRO A 59 -7.97 -23.51 5.60
C PRO A 59 -8.71 -24.36 4.58
N GLN A 60 -9.99 -24.69 4.82
CA GLN A 60 -10.80 -25.53 3.92
C GLN A 60 -11.54 -24.71 2.85
N CYS A 61 -11.49 -23.38 2.93
CA CYS A 61 -12.14 -22.51 1.96
C CYS A 61 -11.28 -22.39 0.68
N SER A 62 -11.91 -22.45 -0.50
CA SER A 62 -11.25 -22.20 -1.80
C SER A 62 -10.54 -20.84 -1.85
N GLY A 63 -11.05 -19.86 -1.10
CA GLY A 63 -10.49 -18.52 -0.96
C GLY A 63 -9.35 -18.38 0.04
N HIS A 64 -8.92 -19.45 0.73
CA HIS A 64 -7.91 -19.38 1.81
C HIS A 64 -6.59 -18.73 1.36
N HIS A 65 -6.12 -19.08 0.16
CA HIS A 65 -4.85 -18.59 -0.38
C HIS A 65 -4.96 -17.20 -1.04
N ARG A 66 -6.17 -16.68 -1.27
CA ARG A 66 -6.37 -15.36 -1.86
C ARG A 66 -5.96 -14.27 -0.88
N THR A 67 -5.04 -13.40 -1.28
CA THR A 67 -4.61 -12.24 -0.49
C THR A 67 -5.35 -11.00 -0.93
N TYR A 68 -6.19 -10.45 -0.05
CA TYR A 68 -6.88 -9.17 -0.24
C TYR A 68 -5.94 -8.03 0.12
N ARG A 69 -5.81 -7.06 -0.79
CA ARG A 69 -4.89 -5.92 -0.69
C ARG A 69 -5.66 -4.62 -0.73
N SER A 70 -5.15 -3.59 -0.05
CA SER A 70 -5.65 -2.24 -0.23
C SER A 70 -5.28 -1.68 -1.61
N VAL A 71 -6.27 -1.42 -2.45
CA VAL A 71 -6.11 -0.73 -3.74
C VAL A 71 -5.56 0.69 -3.55
N GLU A 72 -5.99 1.37 -2.49
CA GLU A 72 -5.49 2.72 -2.15
C GLU A 72 -3.98 2.71 -1.88
N ALA A 73 -3.47 1.72 -1.14
CA ALA A 73 -2.02 1.59 -0.93
C ALA A 73 -1.25 1.33 -2.22
N ASP A 74 -1.80 0.48 -3.09
CA ASP A 74 -1.19 0.11 -4.37
C ASP A 74 -1.18 1.31 -5.34
N ALA A 75 -2.16 2.21 -5.24
CA ALA A 75 -2.25 3.45 -6.00
C ALA A 75 -1.35 4.59 -5.50
N LEU A 76 -0.67 4.44 -4.35
CA LEU A 76 0.20 5.51 -3.85
C LEU A 76 1.52 5.61 -4.62
N ALA A 77 2.14 4.48 -4.93
CA ALA A 77 3.45 4.42 -5.56
C ALA A 77 3.69 3.06 -6.22
N LEU A 78 4.39 3.05 -7.34
CA LEU A 78 4.83 1.81 -8.00
C LEU A 78 5.61 0.89 -7.03
N PRO A 79 5.57 -0.44 -7.21
CA PRO A 79 6.39 -1.37 -6.42
C PRO A 79 7.86 -0.94 -6.41
N HIS A 80 8.51 -1.00 -5.25
CA HIS A 80 9.92 -0.63 -5.03
C HIS A 80 10.28 0.86 -5.22
N PHE A 81 9.33 1.72 -5.60
CA PHE A 81 9.56 3.17 -5.69
C PHE A 81 9.40 3.86 -4.33
N THR A 82 10.14 4.96 -4.16
CA THR A 82 10.05 5.83 -2.97
C THR A 82 9.17 7.07 -3.23
N TYR A 83 9.04 7.50 -4.48
CA TYR A 83 8.18 8.63 -4.85
C TYR A 83 6.77 8.14 -5.20
N GLY A 84 5.78 8.91 -4.78
CA GLY A 84 4.38 8.70 -5.09
C GLY A 84 4.09 8.90 -6.57
N LEU A 85 3.00 8.28 -7.03
CA LEU A 85 2.53 8.42 -8.41
C LEU A 85 2.19 9.88 -8.76
N ASP A 86 1.80 10.69 -7.79
CA ASP A 86 1.55 12.12 -7.96
C ASP A 86 2.80 12.89 -8.39
N ILE A 87 3.96 12.61 -7.80
CA ILE A 87 5.26 13.18 -8.21
C ILE A 87 5.65 12.65 -9.59
N VAL A 88 5.48 11.35 -9.83
CA VAL A 88 5.81 10.73 -11.14
C VAL A 88 5.01 11.40 -12.27
N LEU A 89 3.70 11.59 -12.06
CA LEU A 89 2.82 12.25 -13.02
C LEU A 89 3.19 13.72 -13.22
N LEU A 90 3.49 14.45 -12.14
CA LEU A 90 3.93 15.85 -12.23
C LEU A 90 5.20 15.99 -13.08
N VAL A 91 6.21 15.16 -12.83
CA VAL A 91 7.46 15.19 -13.61
C VAL A 91 7.19 14.82 -15.07
N GLY A 92 6.39 13.78 -15.30
CA GLY A 92 6.01 13.33 -16.65
C GLY A 92 5.34 14.44 -17.48
N GLN A 93 4.37 15.14 -16.91
CA GLN A 93 3.67 16.25 -17.57
C GLN A 93 4.62 17.38 -18.00
N ASN A 94 5.64 17.68 -17.21
CA ASN A 94 6.60 18.74 -17.50
C ASN A 94 7.76 18.29 -18.42
N SER A 95 7.78 17.02 -18.84
CA SER A 95 8.87 16.43 -19.64
C SER A 95 8.50 16.19 -21.10
N VAL A 96 7.25 16.44 -21.50
CA VAL A 96 6.83 16.40 -22.90
C VAL A 96 6.97 17.81 -23.49
N PRO A 97 7.88 18.05 -24.45
CA PRO A 97 7.90 19.31 -25.17
C PRO A 97 6.63 19.42 -26.01
N LEU A 98 5.90 20.53 -25.85
CA LEU A 98 4.80 20.92 -26.74
C LEU A 98 5.29 21.14 -28.16
#